data_AF-A0A2A4ZAZ1-F1
#
_entry.id   AF-A0A2A4ZAZ1-F1
#
_cell.length_a   1.000
_cell.length_b   1.000
_cell.length_c   1.000
_cell.angle_alpha   90.00
_cell.angle_beta   90.00
_cell.angle_gamma   90.00
#
_symmetry.space_group_name_H-M   'P 1'
#
loop_
_entity.id
_entity.type
_entity.pdbx_description
1 polymer ?
#
loop_
_entity_poly.entity_id
_entity_poly.type
_entity_poly.pdbx_seq_one_letter_code
_entity_poly.pdbx_strand_id
1 'polypeptide(L)'
;MSLGTANIVKACEKNAVKRLVFMSGFVRSDGEEFSLLNRIVIKLLRRYYHQSYQDKVIAEAAIQKSTLEWVIVRAVALTQAPLTGQYKAGV
;
A
#
# COMPACT_ATOMS: atom_id res chain seq x y z
N MET A 1 3.53 0.62 -11.43
CA MET A 1 2.31 -0.04 -10.93
C MET A 1 1.08 0.86 -11.03
N SER A 2 1.21 2.18 -10.90
CA SER A 2 0.08 3.14 -10.96
C SER A 2 -0.86 2.95 -12.17
N LEU A 3 -0.30 2.87 -13.39
CA LEU A 3 -1.10 2.65 -14.61
C LEU A 3 -1.86 1.31 -14.58
N GLY A 4 -1.18 0.24 -14.15
CA GLY A 4 -1.81 -1.08 -14.01
C GLY A 4 -2.94 -1.07 -12.99
N THR A 5 -2.74 -0.38 -11.86
CA THR A 5 -3.76 -0.22 -10.81
C THR A 5 -4.97 0.56 -11.34
N ALA A 6 -4.75 1.66 -12.06
CA ALA A 6 -5.83 2.43 -12.67
C ALA A 6 -6.64 1.61 -13.69
N ASN A 7 -5.97 0.77 -14.48
CA ASN A 7 -6.64 -0.12 -15.42
C ASN A 7 -7.48 -1.20 -14.71
N ILE A 8 -6.95 -1.78 -13.63
CA ILE A 8 -7.68 -2.75 -12.80
C ILE A 8 -8.91 -2.09 -12.18
N VAL A 9 -8.78 -0.91 -11.58
CA VAL A 9 -9.90 -0.17 -10.99
C VAL A 9 -11.00 0.07 -12.02
N LYS A 10 -10.65 0.61 -13.20
CA LYS A 10 -11.61 0.83 -14.28
C LYS A 10 -12.29 -0.45 -14.73
N ALA A 11 -11.55 -1.55 -14.83
CA ALA A 11 -12.10 -2.85 -15.19
C ALA A 11 -13.06 -3.37 -14.12
N CYS A 12 -12.73 -3.23 -12.84
CA CYS A 12 -13.59 -3.61 -11.72
C CYS A 12 -14.91 -2.83 -11.75
N GLU A 13 -14.85 -1.50 -11.90
CA GLU A 13 -16.03 -0.64 -11.97
C GLU A 13 -16.92 -0.99 -13.16
N LYS A 14 -16.32 -1.21 -14.34
CA LYS A 14 -17.06 -1.61 -15.55
C LYS A 14 -17.78 -2.96 -15.40
N ASN A 15 -17.19 -3.89 -14.65
CA ASN A 15 -17.71 -5.26 -14.50
C ASN A 15 -18.44 -5.49 -13.17
N ALA A 16 -18.81 -4.41 -12.45
CA ALA A 16 -19.49 -4.48 -11.16
C ALA A 16 -18.77 -5.34 -10.10
N VAL A 17 -17.44 -5.44 -10.17
CA VAL A 17 -16.62 -6.04 -9.11
C VAL A 17 -16.64 -5.08 -7.93
N LYS A 18 -17.07 -5.55 -6.76
CA LYS A 18 -17.21 -4.70 -5.57
C LYS A 18 -15.94 -4.60 -4.73
N ARG A 19 -15.25 -5.72 -4.53
CA ARG A 19 -14.16 -5.85 -3.54
C ARG A 19 -12.79 -5.76 -4.20
N LEU A 20 -11.91 -4.93 -3.65
CA LEU A 20 -10.49 -4.86 -4.04
C LEU A 20 -9.57 -4.94 -2.81
N VAL A 21 -8.63 -5.88 -2.80
CA VAL A 21 -7.54 -5.91 -1.81
C VAL A 21 -6.24 -5.61 -2.52
N PHE A 22 -5.55 -4.56 -2.09
CA PHE A 22 -4.33 -4.07 -2.74
C PHE A 22 -3.16 -4.07 -1.76
N MET A 23 -2.06 -4.73 -2.16
CA MET A 23 -0.82 -4.72 -1.41
C MET A 23 0.05 -3.52 -1.83
N SER A 24 0.19 -2.57 -0.91
CA SER A 24 1.15 -1.47 -0.99
C SER A 24 2.39 -1.76 -0.13
N GLY A 25 3.09 -0.73 0.33
CA GLY A 25 4.23 -0.85 1.24
C GLY A 25 4.17 0.15 2.40
N PHE A 26 4.77 -0.22 3.52
CA PHE A 26 4.79 0.58 4.76
C PHE A 26 5.39 1.98 4.60
N VAL A 27 6.19 2.21 3.56
CA VAL A 27 6.79 3.51 3.24
C VAL A 27 5.73 4.61 3.04
N ARG A 28 4.46 4.24 2.79
CA ARG A 28 3.32 5.16 2.75
C ARG A 28 2.75 5.54 4.13
N SER A 29 3.06 4.81 5.19
CA SER A 29 2.69 5.19 6.56
C SER A 29 3.40 6.49 6.95
N ASP A 30 2.70 7.39 7.63
CA ASP A 30 3.25 8.64 8.14
C ASP A 30 4.11 8.45 9.40
N GLY A 31 4.26 7.20 9.84
CA GLY A 31 5.19 6.85 10.90
C GLY A 31 4.69 7.21 12.29
N GLU A 32 3.42 7.65 12.40
CA GLU A 32 2.83 8.16 13.63
C GLU A 32 2.91 7.14 14.78
N GLU A 33 2.69 5.87 14.46
CA GLU A 33 2.74 4.73 15.38
C GLU A 33 4.16 4.25 15.73
N PHE A 34 5.19 4.85 15.12
CA PHE A 34 6.57 4.42 15.31
C PHE A 34 7.40 5.47 16.06
N SER A 35 8.46 4.99 16.72
CA SER A 35 9.45 5.84 17.39
C SER A 35 10.10 6.85 16.44
N LEU A 36 10.67 7.93 16.99
CA LEU A 36 11.34 8.98 16.21
C LEU A 36 12.41 8.44 15.25
N LEU A 37 13.17 7.42 15.68
CA LEU A 37 14.17 6.73 14.84
C LEU A 37 13.53 6.09 13.60
N ASN A 38 12.41 5.40 13.77
CA ASN A 38 11.69 4.77 12.66
C ASN A 38 11.12 5.80 11.69
N ARG A 39 10.65 6.96 12.18
CA ARG A 39 10.21 8.06 11.30
C ARG A 39 11.36 8.59 10.42
N ILE A 40 12.58 8.69 10.95
CA ILE A 40 13.77 9.09 10.18
C ILE A 40 14.11 8.03 9.13
N VAL A 41 14.12 6.75 9.51
CA VAL A 41 14.38 5.64 8.58
C VAL A 41 13.36 5.62 7.44
N ILE A 42 12.06 5.81 7.73
CA ILE A 42 11.01 5.89 6.70
C ILE A 42 11.30 7.04 5.72
N LYS A 43 11.72 8.22 6.20
CA LYS A 43 12.07 9.35 5.33
C LYS A 43 13.26 9.04 4.42
N LEU A 44 14.30 8.36 4.95
CA LEU A 44 15.45 7.92 4.15
C LEU A 44 15.03 6.91 3.08
N LEU A 45 14.18 5.93 3.44
CA LEU A 45 13.65 4.94 2.50
C LEU A 45 12.76 5.59 1.44
N ARG A 46 11.92 6.58 1.78
CA ARG A 46 11.15 7.38 0.82
C ARG A 46 12.08 8.08 -0.18
N ARG A 47 13.23 8.59 0.27
CA ARG A 47 14.20 9.26 -0.61
C ARG A 47 14.91 8.28 -1.53
N TYR A 48 15.34 7.14 -1.01
CA TYR A 48 16.05 6.11 -1.78
C TYR A 48 15.11 5.43 -2.79
N TYR A 49 13.91 5.05 -2.36
CA TYR A 49 12.89 4.41 -3.19
C TYR A 49 11.87 5.41 -3.77
N HIS A 50 12.29 6.65 -4.05
CA HIS A 50 11.38 7.75 -4.39
C HIS A 50 10.44 7.41 -5.56
N GLN A 51 10.93 6.81 -6.64
CA GLN A 51 10.10 6.43 -7.78
C GLN A 51 9.03 5.39 -7.41
N SER A 52 9.42 4.33 -6.69
CA SER A 52 8.50 3.29 -6.22
C SER A 52 7.48 3.84 -5.21
N TYR A 53 7.90 4.76 -4.35
CA TYR A 53 7.03 5.46 -3.42
C TYR A 53 5.98 6.31 -4.15
N GLN A 54 6.41 7.17 -5.09
CA GLN A 54 5.48 8.02 -5.86
C GLN A 54 4.50 7.17 -6.69
N ASP A 55 4.98 6.11 -7.32
CA ASP A 55 4.12 5.21 -8.09
C ASP A 55 3.06 4.52 -7.20
N LYS A 56 3.39 4.16 -5.96
CA LYS A 56 2.42 3.65 -4.97
C LYS A 56 1.47 4.73 -4.47
N VAL A 57 1.93 5.96 -4.27
CA VAL A 57 1.05 7.10 -3.91
C VAL A 57 -0.03 7.30 -4.97
N ILE A 58 0.34 7.29 -6.25
CA ILE A 58 -0.60 7.42 -7.37
C ILE A 58 -1.56 6.22 -7.42
N ALA A 59 -1.05 5.00 -7.23
CA ALA A 59 -1.87 3.78 -7.22
C ALA A 59 -2.91 3.79 -6.07
N GLU A 60 -2.49 4.10 -4.84
CA GLU A 60 -3.39 4.19 -3.68
C GLU A 60 -4.44 5.28 -3.88
N ALA A 61 -4.06 6.44 -4.42
CA ALA A 61 -5.00 7.52 -4.70
C ALA A 61 -6.05 7.11 -5.75
N ALA A 62 -5.69 6.32 -6.76
CA ALA A 62 -6.65 5.82 -7.75
C ALA A 62 -7.67 4.85 -7.11
N ILE A 63 -7.22 3.99 -6.20
CA ILE A 63 -8.09 3.07 -5.46
C ILE A 63 -9.01 3.84 -4.52
N GLN A 64 -8.46 4.77 -3.74
CA GLN A 64 -9.21 5.55 -2.75
C GLN A 64 -10.30 6.43 -3.37
N LYS A 65 -10.12 6.85 -4.62
CA LYS A 65 -11.11 7.65 -5.39
C LYS A 65 -12.14 6.79 -6.15
N SER A 66 -11.97 5.47 -6.17
CA SER A 66 -12.88 4.56 -6.86
C SER A 66 -14.16 4.31 -6.05
N THR A 67 -15.14 3.71 -6.71
CA THR A 67 -16.38 3.24 -6.07
C THR A 67 -16.26 1.89 -5.37
N LEU A 68 -15.06 1.28 -5.40
CA LEU A 68 -14.82 -0.06 -4.88
C LEU A 68 -14.79 -0.08 -3.35
N GLU A 69 -15.24 -1.19 -2.76
CA GLU A 69 -14.94 -1.54 -1.38
C GLU A 69 -13.50 -2.04 -1.29
N TRP A 70 -12.60 -1.19 -0.81
CA TRP A 70 -11.17 -1.46 -0.84
C TRP A 70 -10.55 -1.72 0.53
N VAL A 71 -9.49 -2.54 0.53
CA VAL A 71 -8.52 -2.66 1.62
C VAL A 71 -7.13 -2.45 1.05
N ILE A 72 -6.40 -1.46 1.57
CA ILE A 72 -4.99 -1.22 1.22
C ILE A 72 -4.13 -1.78 2.35
N VAL A 73 -3.37 -2.82 2.03
CA VAL A 73 -2.43 -3.47 2.96
C VAL A 73 -1.06 -2.84 2.81
N ARG A 74 -0.58 -2.14 3.84
CA ARG A 74 0.75 -1.51 3.86
C ARG A 74 1.76 -2.39 4.60
N ALA A 75 2.13 -3.51 3.98
CA ALA A 75 3.05 -4.47 4.57
C ALA A 75 4.44 -3.88 4.85
N VAL A 76 5.06 -4.34 5.94
CA VAL A 76 6.48 -4.09 6.25
C VAL A 76 7.39 -4.96 5.37
N ALA A 77 8.66 -5.11 5.74
CA ALA A 77 9.58 -5.99 5.01
C ALA A 77 9.01 -7.41 4.89
N LEU A 78 8.89 -7.90 3.66
CA LEU A 78 8.48 -9.26 3.36
C LEU A 78 9.69 -10.19 3.59
N THR A 79 9.42 -11.37 4.14
CA THR A 79 10.45 -12.40 4.40
C THR A 79 10.04 -13.71 3.74
N GLN A 80 11.02 -14.57 3.46
CA GLN A 80 10.78 -15.92 2.92
C GLN A 80 10.63 -16.97 4.02
N ALA A 81 10.22 -16.55 5.23
CA ALA A 81 10.05 -17.45 6.37
C ALA A 81 8.77 -18.29 6.23
N PRO A 82 8.69 -19.46 6.89
CA PRO A 82 7.45 -20.23 6.95
C PRO A 82 6.26 -19.43 7.49
N LEU A 83 5.05 -19.77 7.05
CA LEU A 83 3.82 -19.14 7.51
C LEU A 83 3.64 -19.35 9.03
N THR A 84 3.60 -18.26 9.79
CA THR A 84 3.35 -18.31 11.23
C THR A 84 1.87 -18.19 11.60
N GLY A 85 1.06 -17.57 10.73
CA GLY A 85 -0.33 -17.19 11.05
C GLY A 85 -0.47 -16.10 12.13
N GLN A 86 0.66 -15.58 12.63
CA GLN A 86 0.70 -14.64 13.74
C GLN A 86 1.19 -13.28 13.23
N TYR A 87 0.26 -12.33 13.13
CA TYR A 87 0.55 -10.93 12.81
C TYR A 87 -0.48 -10.01 13.48
N LYS A 88 -0.11 -8.75 13.67
CA LYS A 88 -1.03 -7.69 14.10
C LYS A 88 -1.50 -6.91 12.87
N ALA A 89 -2.79 -6.58 12.81
CA ALA A 89 -3.38 -5.77 11.74
C ALA A 89 -4.54 -4.92 12.29
N GLY A 90 -4.73 -3.72 11.74
CA GLY A 90 -5.91 -2.88 12.01
C GLY A 90 -5.95 -2.21 13.38
N VAL A 91 -4.83 -1.63 13.84
CA VAL A 91 -4.77 -0.84 15.07
C VAL A 91 -5.47 0.51 14.87
#